data_AF-A0A1Q7NQS9-F1
#
_entry.id   AF-A0A1Q7NQS9-F1
#
_cell.length_a   1.000
_cell.length_b   1.000
_cell.length_c   1.000
_cell.angle_alpha   90.00
_cell.angle_beta   90.00
_cell.angle_gamma   90.00
#
_symmetry.space_group_name_H-M   'P 1'
#
loop_
_entity.id
_entity.type
_entity.pdbx_description
1 polymer ?
#
loop_
_entity_poly.entity_id
_entity_poly.type
_entity_poly.pdbx_seq_one_letter_code
_entity_poly.pdbx_strand_id
1 'polypeptide(L)'
;MPKQITLDGWLLSHFEILLKKGSAHVARTKTPIVLYRSVLEEEEDSYQETVCTLTEGYAIVQVVTSGGGIVPSFQQQLVFTIDEFPAWLMRKSRDFLLQCVDLLEDQFK
;
A
#
# COMPACT_ATOMS: atom_id res chain seq x y z
N MET A 1 -11.81 23.17 24.07
CA MET A 1 -10.56 23.49 23.33
C MET A 1 -10.51 22.56 22.13
N PRO A 2 -10.46 23.06 20.89
CA PRO A 2 -10.33 22.19 19.72
C PRO A 2 -9.00 21.42 19.78
N LYS A 3 -9.02 20.12 19.52
CA LYS A 3 -7.80 19.29 19.42
C LYS A 3 -6.94 19.85 18.29
N GLN A 4 -5.76 20.38 18.62
CA GLN A 4 -4.78 20.76 17.63
C GLN A 4 -4.25 19.48 16.98
N ILE A 5 -4.64 19.25 15.72
CA ILE A 5 -4.14 18.15 14.91
C ILE A 5 -2.90 18.63 14.16
N THR A 6 -1.82 17.86 14.21
CA THR A 6 -0.64 18.08 13.37
C THR A 6 -0.95 17.68 11.93
N LEU A 7 -0.20 18.22 10.96
CA LEU A 7 -0.36 17.84 9.55
C LEU A 7 -0.23 16.32 9.35
N ASP A 8 0.75 15.69 10.00
CA ASP A 8 0.96 14.24 9.92
C ASP A 8 -0.19 13.46 10.56
N GLY A 9 -0.74 13.94 11.68
CA GLY A 9 -1.92 13.34 12.32
C GLY A 9 -3.16 13.42 11.44
N TRP A 10 -3.35 14.54 10.75
CA TRP A 10 -4.41 14.69 9.76
C TRP A 10 -4.22 13.73 8.59
N LEU A 11 -3.02 13.68 8.03
CA LEU A 11 -2.68 12.83 6.87
C LEU A 11 -2.88 11.34 7.17
N LEU A 12 -2.44 10.86 8.35
CA LEU A 12 -2.67 9.49 8.79
C LEU A 12 -4.16 9.16 8.91
N SER A 13 -4.93 10.05 9.54
CA SER A 13 -6.37 9.88 9.73
C SER A 13 -7.11 9.87 8.38
N HIS A 14 -6.71 10.76 7.47
CA HIS A 14 -7.26 10.83 6.13
C HIS A 14 -6.96 9.57 5.31
N PHE A 15 -5.71 9.10 5.37
CA PHE A 15 -5.32 7.87 4.70
C PHE A 15 -6.09 6.65 5.21
N GLU A 16 -6.30 6.54 6.54
CA GLU A 16 -7.13 5.48 7.13
C GLU A 16 -8.58 5.51 6.61
N ILE A 17 -9.19 6.69 6.45
CA ILE A 17 -10.53 6.85 5.86
C ILE A 17 -10.55 6.35 4.41
N LEU A 18 -9.52 6.70 3.62
CA LEU A 18 -9.40 6.24 2.24
C LEU A 18 -9.23 4.72 2.15
N LEU A 19 -8.41 4.12 3.03
CA LEU A 19 -8.24 2.67 3.10
C LEU A 19 -9.54 1.96 3.48
N LYS A 20 -10.35 2.52 4.38
CA LYS A 20 -11.68 1.97 4.73
C LYS A 20 -12.62 1.98 3.53
N LYS A 21 -12.65 3.08 2.78
CA LYS A 21 -13.41 3.16 1.51
C LYS A 21 -12.89 2.15 0.48
N GLY A 22 -11.58 2.06 0.32
CA GLY A 22 -10.93 1.12 -0.60
C GLY A 22 -11.22 -0.33 -0.24
N SER A 23 -11.10 -0.70 1.03
CA SER A 23 -11.46 -2.02 1.54
C SER A 23 -12.91 -2.39 1.23
N ALA A 24 -13.85 -1.46 1.47
CA ALA A 24 -15.26 -1.68 1.12
C ALA A 24 -15.49 -1.80 -0.39
N HIS A 25 -14.74 -1.06 -1.21
CA HIS A 25 -14.75 -1.20 -2.66
C HIS A 25 -14.26 -2.59 -3.08
N VAL A 26 -13.11 -3.04 -2.59
CA VAL A 26 -12.56 -4.38 -2.87
C VAL A 26 -13.53 -5.47 -2.42
N ALA A 27 -14.14 -5.33 -1.25
CA ALA A 27 -15.14 -6.29 -0.76
C ALA A 27 -16.32 -6.45 -1.72
N ARG A 28 -16.75 -5.35 -2.37
CA ARG A 28 -17.85 -5.32 -3.33
C ARG A 28 -17.45 -5.83 -4.72
N THR A 29 -16.29 -5.44 -5.22
CA THR A 29 -15.85 -5.77 -6.59
C THR A 29 -15.10 -7.10 -6.68
N LYS A 30 -14.59 -7.58 -5.55
CA LYS A 30 -13.65 -8.71 -5.45
C LYS A 30 -12.35 -8.50 -6.24
N THR A 31 -12.02 -7.24 -6.52
CA THR A 31 -10.79 -6.84 -7.21
C THR A 31 -9.90 -6.07 -6.25
N PRO A 32 -8.72 -6.59 -5.87
CA PRO A 32 -7.76 -5.86 -5.05
C PRO A 32 -7.25 -4.58 -5.72
N ILE A 33 -6.79 -3.62 -4.91
CA ILE A 33 -6.21 -2.36 -5.41
C ILE A 33 -4.71 -2.40 -5.17
N VAL A 34 -3.90 -2.26 -6.22
CA VAL A 34 -2.46 -2.08 -6.07
C VAL A 34 -2.21 -0.64 -5.64
N LEU A 35 -1.75 -0.45 -4.40
CA LEU A 35 -1.49 0.86 -3.82
C LEU A 35 -0.19 1.47 -4.35
N TYR A 36 0.86 0.66 -4.46
CA TYR A 36 2.11 1.04 -5.12
C TYR A 36 2.90 -0.19 -5.59
N ARG A 37 3.80 0.05 -6.54
CA ARG A 37 4.85 -0.87 -6.99
C ARG A 37 6.17 -0.11 -7.02
N SER A 38 7.25 -0.75 -6.58
CA SER A 38 8.60 -0.18 -6.62
C SER A 38 9.59 -1.28 -6.93
N VAL A 39 10.40 -1.10 -7.98
CA VAL A 39 11.56 -1.95 -8.24
C VAL A 39 12.58 -1.72 -7.13
N LEU A 40 13.17 -2.81 -6.63
CA LEU A 40 14.26 -2.79 -5.66
C LEU A 40 15.60 -2.98 -6.38
N GLU A 41 15.70 -4.03 -7.18
CA GLU A 41 16.92 -4.45 -7.87
C GLU A 41 16.58 -5.06 -9.23
N GLU A 42 17.48 -4.89 -10.19
CA GLU A 42 17.44 -5.52 -11.51
C GLU A 42 18.77 -6.26 -11.72
N GLU A 43 18.71 -7.55 -12.02
CA GLU A 43 19.87 -8.38 -12.35
C GLU A 43 19.59 -9.16 -13.65
N GLU A 44 20.38 -8.83 -14.67
CA GLU A 44 20.25 -9.34 -16.04
C GLU A 44 18.81 -9.16 -16.58
N ASP A 45 18.05 -10.26 -16.67
CA ASP A 45 16.68 -10.30 -17.16
C ASP A 45 15.64 -10.46 -16.03
N SER A 46 16.09 -10.52 -14.76
CA SER A 46 15.24 -10.66 -13.58
C SER A 46 15.17 -9.36 -12.77
N TYR A 47 14.05 -9.13 -12.09
CA TYR A 47 13.89 -7.99 -11.22
C TYR A 47 13.18 -8.38 -9.92
N GLN A 48 13.57 -7.69 -8.86
CA GLN A 48 12.92 -7.75 -7.58
C GLN A 48 12.11 -6.47 -7.37
N GLU A 49 10.84 -6.61 -6.99
CA GLU A 49 9.97 -5.48 -6.71
C GLU A 49 9.20 -5.65 -5.40
N THR A 50 8.86 -4.52 -4.78
CA THR A 50 7.85 -4.47 -3.73
C THR A 50 6.49 -4.13 -4.35
N VAL A 51 5.48 -4.95 -4.08
CA VAL A 51 4.09 -4.71 -4.45
C VAL A 51 3.26 -4.55 -3.18
N CYS A 52 2.57 -3.43 -3.03
CA CYS A 52 1.60 -3.25 -1.96
C CYS A 52 0.18 -3.30 -2.52
N THR A 53 -0.64 -4.18 -1.95
CA THR A 53 -2.00 -4.43 -2.39
C THR A 53 -2.99 -4.26 -1.23
N LEU A 54 -4.01 -3.45 -1.44
CA LEU A 54 -5.17 -3.36 -0.56
C LEU A 54 -6.18 -4.46 -0.92
N THR A 55 -6.57 -5.21 0.11
CA THR A 55 -7.59 -6.25 0.09
C THR A 55 -8.74 -5.89 1.03
N GLU A 56 -9.74 -6.77 1.16
CA GLU A 56 -10.81 -6.59 2.14
C GLU A 56 -10.27 -6.69 3.58
N GLY A 57 -10.10 -5.52 4.23
CA GLY A 57 -9.66 -5.39 5.62
C GLY A 57 -8.15 -5.32 5.84
N TYR A 58 -7.33 -5.60 4.82
CA TYR A 58 -5.89 -5.73 4.96
C TYR A 58 -5.10 -5.07 3.84
N ALA A 59 -3.93 -4.53 4.19
CA ALA A 59 -2.88 -4.18 3.23
C ALA A 59 -1.78 -5.24 3.27
N ILE A 60 -1.40 -5.75 2.11
CA ILE A 60 -0.38 -6.78 1.96
C ILE A 60 0.81 -6.15 1.21
N VAL A 61 1.99 -6.21 1.81
CA VAL A 61 3.25 -5.76 1.19
C VAL A 61 4.08 -7.00 0.88
N GLN A 62 4.40 -7.20 -0.40
CA GLN A 62 5.12 -8.38 -0.88
C GLN A 62 6.39 -7.95 -1.60
N VAL A 63 7.49 -8.64 -1.32
CA VAL A 63 8.69 -8.57 -2.15
C VAL A 63 8.68 -9.78 -3.07
N VAL A 64 8.66 -9.52 -4.38
CA VAL A 64 8.52 -10.53 -5.43
C VAL A 64 9.74 -10.46 -6.34
N THR A 65 10.32 -11.61 -6.64
CA THR A 65 11.33 -11.74 -7.70
C THR A 65 10.69 -12.40 -8.91
N SER A 66 10.88 -11.82 -10.09
CA SER A 66 10.34 -12.36 -11.36
C SER A 66 11.20 -11.96 -12.57
N GLY A 67 11.02 -12.62 -13.70
CA GLY A 67 11.82 -12.38 -14.92
C GLY A 67 12.97 -13.38 -15.12
N GLY A 68 13.73 -13.22 -16.20
CA GLY A 68 14.98 -13.97 -16.45
C GLY A 68 14.86 -15.49 -16.53
N GLY A 69 13.68 -16.02 -16.87
CA GLY A 69 13.42 -17.47 -16.84
C GLY A 69 13.29 -18.05 -15.43
N ILE A 70 13.30 -17.21 -14.40
CA ILE A 70 13.11 -17.60 -13.00
C ILE A 70 11.61 -17.73 -12.71
N VAL A 71 11.24 -18.80 -11.99
CA VAL A 71 9.87 -18.96 -11.49
C VAL A 71 9.57 -17.84 -10.49
N PRO A 72 8.50 -17.06 -10.68
CA PRO A 72 8.15 -15.99 -9.75
C PRO A 72 8.03 -16.51 -8.32
N SER A 73 8.64 -15.80 -7.38
CA SER A 73 8.68 -16.20 -5.97
C SER A 73 8.51 -15.02 -5.03
N PHE A 74 7.84 -15.27 -3.91
CA PHE A 74 7.72 -14.31 -2.81
C PHE A 74 8.92 -14.46 -1.89
N GLN A 75 9.71 -13.40 -1.78
CA GLN A 75 10.86 -13.33 -0.87
C GLN A 75 10.41 -12.90 0.53
N GLN A 76 9.39 -12.04 0.61
CA GLN A 76 8.82 -11.58 1.87
C GLN A 76 7.34 -11.21 1.68
N GLN A 77 6.54 -11.42 2.72
CA GLN A 77 5.17 -10.94 2.79
C GLN A 77 4.86 -10.40 4.19
N LEU A 78 4.37 -9.17 4.25
CA LEU A 78 3.86 -8.52 5.45
C LEU A 78 2.36 -8.26 5.26
N VAL A 79 1.58 -8.57 6.30
CA VAL A 79 0.13 -8.35 6.30
C VAL A 79 -0.19 -7.40 7.45
N PHE A 80 -0.89 -6.32 7.13
CA PHE A 80 -1.32 -5.31 8.10
C PHE A 80 -2.83 -5.18 8.05
N THR A 81 -3.46 -4.97 9.20
CA THR A 81 -4.81 -4.42 9.21
C THR A 81 -4.79 -2.99 8.65
N ILE A 82 -5.90 -2.54 8.07
CA ILE A 82 -5.99 -1.17 7.53
C ILE A 82 -5.82 -0.07 8.59
N ASP A 83 -6.01 -0.38 9.88
CA ASP A 83 -5.81 0.56 10.98
C ASP A 83 -4.33 0.67 11.38
N GLU A 84 -3.56 -0.42 11.26
CA GLU A 84 -2.12 -0.44 11.58
C GLU A 84 -1.24 0.07 10.43
N PHE A 85 -1.69 -0.16 9.19
CA PHE A 85 -0.92 0.09 7.98
C PHE A 85 -0.46 1.55 7.81
N PRO A 86 -1.30 2.60 8.02
CA PRO A 86 -0.89 4.00 7.86
C PRO A 86 0.32 4.37 8.71
N ALA A 87 0.32 3.99 9.99
CA ALA A 87 1.40 4.31 10.91
C ALA A 87 2.70 3.59 10.54
N TRP A 88 2.59 2.33 10.08
CA TRP A 88 3.74 1.59 9.57
C TRP A 88 4.31 2.24 8.30
N LEU A 89 3.46 2.56 7.32
CA LEU A 89 3.90 3.12 6.04
C LEU A 89 4.54 4.49 6.23
N MET A 90 3.97 5.35 7.09
CA MET A 90 4.55 6.66 7.42
C MET A 90 5.98 6.55 7.95
N ARG A 91 6.26 5.57 8.82
CA ARG A 91 7.62 5.32 9.34
C ARG A 91 8.55 4.75 8.27
N LYS A 92 8.01 3.97 7.32
CA LYS A 92 8.77 3.31 6.26
C LYS A 92 9.14 4.25 5.12
N SER A 93 8.18 5.06 4.65
CA SER A 93 8.31 6.01 3.56
C SER A 93 7.11 6.96 3.52
N ARG A 94 7.35 8.25 3.76
CA ARG A 94 6.33 9.29 3.58
C ARG A 94 5.88 9.41 2.12
N ASP A 95 6.79 9.22 1.18
CA ASP A 95 6.51 9.37 -0.25
C ASP A 95 5.55 8.29 -0.74
N PHE A 96 5.75 7.03 -0.32
CA PHE A 96 4.79 5.96 -0.64
C PHE A 96 3.43 6.21 0.01
N LEU A 97 3.39 6.78 1.22
CA LEU A 97 2.12 7.14 1.84
C LEU A 97 1.38 8.19 1.01
N LEU A 98 2.07 9.26 0.58
CA LEU A 98 1.46 10.31 -0.25
C LEU A 98 0.98 9.74 -1.60
N GLN A 99 1.77 8.88 -2.24
CA GLN A 99 1.37 8.20 -3.47
C GLN A 99 0.10 7.36 -3.28
N CYS A 100 -0.01 6.63 -2.16
CA CYS A 100 -1.21 5.84 -1.85
C CYS A 100 -2.43 6.74 -1.63
N VAL A 101 -2.25 7.88 -0.96
CA VAL A 101 -3.32 8.86 -0.74
C VAL A 101 -3.80 9.41 -2.06
N ASP A 102 -2.90 9.92 -2.91
CA ASP A 102 -3.23 10.48 -4.22
C ASP A 102 -3.98 9.45 -5.10
N LEU A 103 -3.49 8.20 -5.13
CA LEU A 103 -4.13 7.11 -5.87
C LEU A 103 -5.56 6.82 -5.39
N LEU A 104 -5.77 6.72 -4.08
CA LEU A 104 -7.10 6.41 -3.53
C LEU A 104 -8.04 7.62 -3.61
N GLU A 105 -7.54 8.84 -3.52
CA GLU A 105 -8.32 10.04 -3.81
C GLU A 105 -8.79 10.03 -5.26
N ASP A 106 -7.89 9.82 -6.22
CA ASP A 106 -8.23 9.75 -7.64
C ASP A 106 -9.25 8.65 -7.95
N GLN A 107 -9.12 7.50 -7.28
CA GLN A 107 -10.04 6.38 -7.46
C GLN A 107 -11.44 6.64 -6.90
N PHE A 108 -11.58 7.51 -5.88
CA PHE A 108 -12.85 7.78 -5.19
C PHE A 108 -13.30 9.25 -5.28
N LYS A 109 -12.77 10.00 -6.24
CA LYS A 109 -13.26 11.33 -6.64
C LYS A 109 -14.70 11.28 -7.13
#